data_AF-A0A2U1C3P0-F1
#
_entry.id   AF-A0A2U1C3P0-F1
#
_cell.length_a   1.000
_cell.length_b   1.000
_cell.length_c   1.000
_cell.angle_alpha   90.00
_cell.angle_beta   90.00
_cell.angle_gamma   90.00
#
_symmetry.space_group_name_H-M   'P 1'
#
loop_
_entity.id
_entity.type
_entity.pdbx_description
1 polymer ?
#
loop_
_entity_poly.entity_id
_entity_poly.type
_entity_poly.pdbx_seq_one_letter_code
_entity_poly.pdbx_strand_id
1 'polypeptide(L)'
;MHEADDTAQSAVKLELPNDAQTLTDVVTEFLLAISSGHAFAVDVPLPSVGSSNSHLDLADDFLDASLIAERLGAYATRRSMSWTKVEHLNVIRLELDSYDPHAMALELARMAIFVDYPDHETDGLRGEFEQIREARYDYEESLEQSELMFPEIADHYVGNLIMSYGEWEDTEALKEHLQRHPERRYGFFVSRSIRAGGRAVLLSDGELILPADASLAEVLESVGYSGEALLPARMVMTEQEASFIGGHVVVGVPSELVTQAIACGDEFVRRTQSEPDSYDLVAFKGRVAGSDDEPSAWVGDFSGFAALRCSGFTIVFFSEHQRPTPGRAAQAEVLQSLATSLHDGGSAKSAPDLPWEILDDELFEQLCWDYLYTSPQFDRNRLEKIGKSRSRDGGRDIVAWTNRAPPFYRPPVKWVFQCKHIRADDSLTPKHIKSIGDVIEQYDAEGYGVMTCGYIDATLHDRVDSICGKRDVEVRKVDRFLLQAFVSARPHLVDKYFRVRGPVKG
;
A
#
# COMPACT_ATOMS: atom_id res chain seq x y z
N MET A 1 -2.21 23.31 24.52
CA MET A 1 -1.64 22.94 25.82
C MET A 1 -1.93 21.46 26.06
N HIS A 2 -1.09 20.65 25.43
CA HIS A 2 -0.73 19.27 25.75
C HIS A 2 0.48 19.08 24.83
N GLU A 3 1.66 19.38 25.36
CA GLU A 3 2.93 19.04 24.70
C GLU A 3 2.94 17.53 24.59
N ALA A 4 3.00 17.02 23.35
CA ALA A 4 3.40 15.66 23.09
C ALA A 4 4.88 15.61 23.44
N ASP A 5 5.19 14.97 24.57
CA ASP A 5 6.53 14.72 25.03
C ASP A 5 7.12 13.63 24.12
N ASP A 6 7.72 14.07 23.01
CA ASP A 6 8.34 13.22 21.99
C ASP A 6 9.73 12.75 22.44
N THR A 7 9.84 12.33 23.71
CA THR A 7 10.93 11.46 24.13
C THR A 7 10.63 10.10 23.56
N ALA A 8 11.20 9.77 22.41
CA ALA A 8 11.25 8.41 21.91
C ALA A 8 11.82 7.50 23.01
N GLN A 9 10.95 6.84 23.78
CA GLN A 9 11.37 5.77 24.67
C GLN A 9 12.09 4.75 23.79
N SER A 10 13.32 4.39 24.16
CA SER A 10 14.03 3.33 23.46
C SER A 10 13.19 2.06 23.54
N ALA A 11 12.84 1.49 22.40
CA ALA A 11 12.10 0.24 22.37
C ALA A 11 12.92 -0.87 23.04
N VAL A 12 12.22 -1.74 23.76
CA VAL A 12 12.77 -2.97 24.33
C VAL A 12 13.14 -3.90 23.18
N LYS A 13 14.38 -4.41 23.18
CA LYS A 13 14.83 -5.42 22.23
C LYS A 13 14.56 -6.82 22.78
N LEU A 14 14.10 -7.73 21.93
CA LEU A 14 13.90 -9.15 22.26
C LEU A 14 15.23 -9.93 22.12
N GLU A 15 16.18 -9.62 23.01
CA GLU A 15 17.51 -10.23 23.04
C GLU A 15 17.73 -10.91 24.40
N LEU A 16 18.46 -12.03 24.42
CA LEU A 16 18.81 -12.69 25.67
C LEU A 16 19.89 -11.89 26.40
N PRO A 17 19.73 -11.62 27.71
CA PRO A 17 20.80 -11.02 28.51
C PRO A 17 22.02 -11.96 28.55
N ASN A 18 23.22 -11.40 28.29
CA ASN A 18 24.48 -12.18 28.15
C ASN A 18 24.77 -13.16 29.30
N ASP A 19 24.31 -12.87 30.52
CA ASP A 19 24.58 -13.68 31.73
C ASP A 19 23.36 -14.49 32.22
N ALA A 20 22.23 -14.48 31.49
CA ALA A 20 21.03 -15.17 31.91
C ALA A 20 21.14 -16.70 31.73
N GLN A 21 20.92 -17.46 32.80
CA GLN A 21 20.96 -18.93 32.76
C GLN A 21 19.60 -19.57 33.00
N THR A 22 18.66 -18.82 33.58
CA THR A 22 17.32 -19.26 33.93
C THR A 22 16.28 -18.27 33.44
N LEU A 23 15.04 -18.73 33.27
CA LEU A 23 13.92 -17.85 32.92
C LEU A 23 13.80 -16.68 33.89
N THR A 24 14.00 -16.93 35.19
CA THR A 24 13.92 -15.90 36.24
C THR A 24 14.91 -14.77 36.03
N ASP A 25 16.12 -15.07 35.54
CA ASP A 25 17.15 -14.06 35.25
C ASP A 25 16.66 -13.13 34.13
N VAL A 26 16.16 -13.72 33.03
CA VAL A 26 15.61 -12.99 31.88
C VAL A 26 14.40 -12.14 32.30
N VAL A 27 13.46 -12.70 33.08
CA VAL A 27 12.28 -11.98 33.57
C VAL A 27 12.66 -10.78 34.42
N THR A 28 13.70 -10.90 35.25
CA THR A 28 14.15 -9.81 36.12
C THR A 28 14.64 -8.62 35.29
N GLU A 29 15.40 -8.87 34.23
CA GLU A 29 15.89 -7.83 33.31
C GLU A 29 14.74 -7.13 32.57
N PHE A 30 13.80 -7.88 32.00
CA PHE A 30 12.64 -7.26 31.33
C PHE A 30 11.75 -6.49 32.30
N LEU A 31 11.54 -7.00 33.52
CA LEU A 31 10.76 -6.30 34.53
C LEU A 31 11.39 -4.95 34.87
N LEU A 32 12.72 -4.85 34.98
CA LEU A 32 13.41 -3.58 35.17
C LEU A 32 13.16 -2.63 34.00
N ALA A 33 13.22 -3.11 32.77
CA ALA A 33 13.00 -2.31 31.56
C ALA A 33 11.58 -1.72 31.47
N ILE A 34 10.55 -2.47 31.86
CA ILE A 34 9.14 -2.05 31.71
C ILE A 34 8.48 -1.54 33.00
N SER A 35 9.18 -1.60 34.14
CA SER A 35 8.63 -1.21 35.47
C SER A 35 8.33 0.28 35.61
N SER A 36 8.88 1.12 34.73
CA SER A 36 8.84 2.58 34.85
C SER A 36 7.59 3.24 34.25
N GLY A 37 6.78 2.51 33.46
CA GLY A 37 5.80 3.11 32.57
C GLY A 37 4.44 2.43 32.55
N HIS A 38 3.44 3.18 32.10
CA HIS A 38 2.12 2.66 31.69
C HIS A 38 2.14 2.15 30.24
N ALA A 39 3.15 2.56 29.47
CA ALA A 39 3.35 2.22 28.07
C ALA A 39 4.84 1.96 27.78
N PHE A 40 5.14 1.07 26.83
CA PHE A 40 6.48 0.85 26.27
C PHE A 40 6.37 0.39 24.81
N ALA A 41 7.48 0.45 24.09
CA ALA A 41 7.61 -0.13 22.76
C ALA A 41 8.51 -1.36 22.79
N VAL A 42 8.23 -2.35 21.94
CA VAL A 42 9.08 -3.53 21.72
C VAL A 42 9.30 -3.72 20.23
N ASP A 43 10.53 -4.01 19.83
CA ASP A 43 10.90 -4.26 18.44
C ASP A 43 10.97 -5.78 18.19
N VAL A 44 10.10 -6.27 17.30
CA VAL A 44 10.05 -7.66 16.85
C VAL A 44 10.85 -7.78 15.54
N PRO A 45 11.94 -8.57 15.51
CA PRO A 45 12.82 -8.62 14.35
C PRO A 45 12.23 -9.38 13.17
N LEU A 46 12.57 -8.94 11.96
CA LEU A 46 12.27 -9.60 10.69
C LEU A 46 13.60 -9.79 9.92
N PRO A 47 14.43 -10.77 10.31
CA PRO A 47 15.81 -10.90 9.83
C PRO A 47 15.94 -11.15 8.32
N SER A 48 14.95 -11.81 7.70
CA SER A 48 14.88 -12.18 6.29
C SER A 48 14.32 -11.04 5.42
N VAL A 49 13.50 -10.16 5.99
CA VAL A 49 12.90 -9.03 5.26
C VAL A 49 13.98 -8.04 4.82
N GLY A 50 14.14 -7.90 3.50
CA GLY A 50 15.14 -7.03 2.87
C GLY A 50 16.56 -7.64 2.81
N SER A 51 16.72 -8.89 3.21
CA SER A 51 17.99 -9.63 3.18
C SER A 51 17.91 -10.97 2.43
N SER A 52 16.73 -11.61 2.41
CA SER A 52 16.45 -12.86 1.70
C SER A 52 15.51 -12.64 0.51
N ASN A 53 15.65 -13.50 -0.50
CA ASN A 53 14.72 -13.62 -1.64
C ASN A 53 13.86 -14.90 -1.55
N SER A 54 14.01 -15.69 -0.48
CA SER A 54 13.21 -16.89 -0.22
C SER A 54 11.88 -16.46 0.38
N HIS A 55 10.77 -16.78 -0.28
CA HIS A 55 9.46 -16.47 0.28
C HIS A 55 9.13 -17.35 1.47
N LEU A 56 9.75 -18.53 1.57
CA LEU A 56 9.64 -19.37 2.77
C LEU A 56 10.28 -18.71 3.99
N ASP A 57 11.48 -18.13 3.85
CA ASP A 57 12.16 -17.42 4.94
C ASP A 57 11.33 -16.21 5.40
N LEU A 58 10.74 -15.47 4.44
CA LEU A 58 9.87 -14.34 4.74
C LEU A 58 8.59 -14.80 5.44
N ALA A 59 7.99 -15.92 5.01
CA ALA A 59 6.82 -16.48 5.67
C ALA A 59 7.14 -16.86 7.13
N ASP A 60 8.26 -17.54 7.38
CA ASP A 60 8.68 -17.92 8.73
C ASP A 60 8.88 -16.70 9.64
N ASP A 61 9.56 -15.65 9.17
CA ASP A 61 9.70 -14.37 9.88
C ASP A 61 8.33 -13.80 10.29
N PHE A 62 7.36 -13.81 9.38
CA PHE A 62 6.02 -13.27 9.64
C PHE A 62 5.18 -14.15 10.56
N LEU A 63 5.33 -15.47 10.50
CA LEU A 63 4.66 -16.38 11.43
C LEU A 63 5.16 -16.16 12.85
N ASP A 64 6.49 -16.04 13.02
CA ASP A 64 7.12 -15.76 14.31
C ASP A 64 6.70 -14.40 14.84
N ALA A 65 6.76 -13.36 14.00
CA ALA A 65 6.33 -12.02 14.40
C ALA A 65 4.85 -11.97 14.77
N SER A 66 3.99 -12.73 14.06
CA SER A 66 2.56 -12.85 14.34
C SER A 66 2.33 -13.50 15.71
N LEU A 67 3.00 -14.62 16.00
CA LEU A 67 2.94 -15.28 17.30
C LEU A 67 3.38 -14.33 18.43
N ILE A 68 4.53 -13.66 18.26
CA ILE A 68 5.08 -12.72 19.24
C ILE A 68 4.10 -11.58 19.51
N ALA A 69 3.57 -10.97 18.44
CA ALA A 69 2.64 -9.86 18.56
C ALA A 69 1.34 -10.27 19.27
N GLU A 70 0.76 -11.42 18.91
CA GLU A 70 -0.44 -11.92 19.58
C GLU A 70 -0.19 -12.24 21.05
N ARG A 71 0.94 -12.89 21.38
CA ARG A 71 1.25 -13.24 22.77
C ARG A 71 1.49 -12.01 23.64
N LEU A 72 2.24 -11.02 23.16
CA LEU A 72 2.48 -9.77 23.90
C LEU A 72 1.21 -8.91 23.96
N GLY A 73 0.46 -8.83 22.85
CA GLY A 73 -0.79 -8.09 22.75
C GLY A 73 -1.86 -8.57 23.72
N ALA A 74 -1.86 -9.87 24.08
CA ALA A 74 -2.80 -10.45 25.03
C ALA A 74 -2.68 -9.86 26.45
N TYR A 75 -1.51 -9.31 26.79
CA TYR A 75 -1.25 -8.71 28.10
C TYR A 75 -1.40 -7.18 28.11
N ALA A 76 -1.77 -6.55 26.99
CA ALA A 76 -1.95 -5.11 26.87
C ALA A 76 -3.38 -4.73 26.48
N THR A 77 -3.92 -3.67 27.10
CA THR A 77 -5.27 -3.18 26.78
C THR A 77 -5.26 -2.28 25.55
N ARG A 78 -4.21 -1.46 25.40
CA ARG A 78 -4.02 -0.58 24.26
C ARG A 78 -2.80 -1.03 23.49
N ARG A 79 -2.96 -1.10 22.18
CA ARG A 79 -1.97 -1.65 21.26
C ARG A 79 -1.95 -0.87 19.96
N SER A 80 -0.75 -0.58 19.48
CA SER A 80 -0.50 -0.08 18.12
C SER A 80 0.70 -0.80 17.55
N MET A 81 0.77 -0.83 16.22
CA MET A 81 1.87 -1.44 15.48
C MET A 81 2.36 -0.48 14.41
N SER A 82 3.68 -0.44 14.22
CA SER A 82 4.29 0.22 13.08
C SER A 82 5.49 -0.56 12.55
N TRP A 83 5.68 -0.56 11.24
CA TRP A 83 6.90 -1.07 10.62
C TRP A 83 8.02 -0.04 10.75
N THR A 84 9.24 -0.45 11.03
CA THR A 84 10.39 0.48 11.07
C THR A 84 11.70 -0.26 10.79
N LYS A 85 12.81 0.48 10.78
CA LYS A 85 14.15 -0.04 10.59
C LYS A 85 15.04 0.38 11.75
N VAL A 86 15.67 -0.60 12.40
CA VAL A 86 16.57 -0.38 13.54
C VAL A 86 17.91 -1.02 13.21
N GLU A 87 19.01 -0.25 13.28
CA GLU A 87 20.37 -0.77 13.05
C GLU A 87 20.52 -1.60 11.75
N HIS A 88 19.79 -1.18 10.71
CA HIS A 88 19.69 -1.82 9.39
C HIS A 88 18.76 -3.05 9.26
N LEU A 89 18.14 -3.50 10.35
CA LEU A 89 17.16 -4.59 10.35
C LEU A 89 15.73 -4.05 10.24
N ASN A 90 14.89 -4.72 9.46
CA ASN A 90 13.46 -4.44 9.45
C ASN A 90 12.83 -5.04 10.72
N VAL A 91 11.95 -4.26 11.36
CA VAL A 91 11.28 -4.69 12.60
C VAL A 91 9.83 -4.25 12.58
N ILE A 92 9.00 -5.01 13.30
CA ILE A 92 7.66 -4.60 13.71
C ILE A 92 7.77 -3.99 15.10
N ARG A 93 7.52 -2.70 15.23
CA ARG A 93 7.44 -2.01 16.52
C ARG A 93 6.02 -2.11 17.05
N LEU A 94 5.87 -2.78 18.18
CA LEU A 94 4.63 -2.83 18.94
C LEU A 94 4.69 -1.81 20.07
N GLU A 95 3.67 -0.99 20.17
CA GLU A 95 3.47 -0.06 21.29
C GLU A 95 2.36 -0.62 22.17
N LEU A 96 2.68 -0.91 23.42
CA LEU A 96 1.83 -1.62 24.36
C LEU A 96 1.60 -0.74 25.60
N ASP A 97 0.33 -0.51 25.94
CA ASP A 97 -0.09 0.31 27.08
C ASP A 97 -1.11 -0.46 27.94
N SER A 98 -1.07 -0.18 29.25
CA SER A 98 -2.01 -0.68 30.25
C SER A 98 -1.95 -2.20 30.37
N TYR A 99 -0.81 -2.68 30.89
CA TYR A 99 -0.44 -4.09 31.07
C TYR A 99 -0.10 -4.42 32.53
N ASP A 100 -0.09 -5.72 32.87
CA ASP A 100 0.49 -6.19 34.13
C ASP A 100 2.02 -6.37 33.96
N PRO A 101 2.87 -5.63 34.71
CA PRO A 101 4.32 -5.68 34.49
C PRO A 101 4.94 -7.05 34.69
N HIS A 102 4.44 -7.87 35.62
CA HIS A 102 5.03 -9.19 35.89
C HIS A 102 4.68 -10.19 34.79
N ALA A 103 3.41 -10.25 34.39
CA ALA A 103 2.98 -11.11 33.30
C ALA A 103 3.59 -10.68 31.95
N MET A 104 3.67 -9.37 31.70
CA MET A 104 4.33 -8.85 30.50
C MET A 104 5.84 -9.15 30.48
N ALA A 105 6.55 -8.97 31.59
CA ALA A 105 7.97 -9.30 31.68
C ALA A 105 8.23 -10.80 31.49
N LEU A 106 7.34 -11.65 32.01
CA LEU A 106 7.39 -13.10 31.77
C LEU A 106 7.22 -13.43 30.29
N GLU A 107 6.28 -12.77 29.62
CA GLU A 107 6.03 -13.02 28.21
C GLU A 107 7.15 -12.47 27.31
N LEU A 108 7.67 -11.27 27.59
CA LEU A 108 8.85 -10.73 26.92
C LEU A 108 10.07 -11.65 27.06
N ALA A 109 10.30 -12.18 28.25
CA ALA A 109 11.40 -13.14 28.49
C ALA A 109 11.25 -14.38 27.61
N ARG A 110 10.04 -14.92 27.49
CA ARG A 110 9.75 -16.05 26.59
C ARG A 110 9.98 -15.70 25.13
N MET A 111 9.52 -14.53 24.68
CA MET A 111 9.72 -14.10 23.29
C MET A 111 11.20 -13.85 22.98
N ALA A 112 11.98 -13.32 23.92
CA ALA A 112 13.44 -13.19 23.76
C ALA A 112 14.13 -14.56 23.70
N ILE A 113 13.74 -15.52 24.55
CA ILE A 113 14.21 -16.92 24.47
C ILE A 113 13.88 -17.51 23.10
N PHE A 114 12.69 -17.27 22.56
CA PHE A 114 12.27 -17.81 21.27
C PHE A 114 13.08 -17.24 20.10
N VAL A 115 13.33 -15.93 20.11
CA VAL A 115 14.03 -15.22 19.04
C VAL A 115 15.54 -15.46 19.05
N ASP A 116 16.16 -15.53 20.23
CA ASP A 116 17.62 -15.45 20.40
C ASP A 116 18.22 -16.69 21.08
N TYR A 117 17.55 -17.85 21.01
CA TYR A 117 18.03 -19.07 21.66
C TYR A 117 19.38 -19.53 21.07
N PRO A 118 20.47 -19.61 21.86
CA PRO A 118 21.75 -20.08 21.35
C PRO A 118 21.73 -21.61 21.18
N ASP A 119 22.16 -22.09 20.01
CA ASP A 119 22.11 -23.51 19.65
C ASP A 119 22.87 -24.47 20.62
N HIS A 120 23.74 -23.97 21.51
CA HIS A 120 24.74 -24.84 22.17
C HIS A 120 25.02 -24.71 23.69
N GLU A 121 24.48 -23.76 24.49
CA GLU A 121 25.07 -23.53 25.84
C GLU A 121 24.14 -23.31 27.05
N THR A 122 22.81 -23.29 26.94
CA THR A 122 21.92 -23.00 28.10
C THR A 122 20.85 -24.08 28.34
N ASP A 123 21.26 -25.19 28.97
CA ASP A 123 20.34 -26.28 29.41
C ASP A 123 19.14 -25.77 30.25
N GLY A 124 19.32 -24.64 30.97
CA GLY A 124 18.29 -24.06 31.84
C GLY A 124 17.12 -23.37 31.11
N LEU A 125 17.27 -23.02 29.83
CA LEU A 125 16.26 -22.33 29.02
C LEU A 125 15.62 -23.23 27.96
N ARG A 126 16.25 -24.38 27.67
CA ARG A 126 15.82 -25.34 26.64
C ARG A 126 14.36 -25.73 26.74
N GLY A 127 13.89 -26.02 27.96
CA GLY A 127 12.51 -26.44 28.19
C GLY A 127 11.47 -25.38 27.84
N GLU A 128 11.78 -24.09 28.06
CA GLU A 128 10.90 -22.99 27.65
C GLU A 128 10.93 -22.80 26.13
N PHE A 129 12.12 -22.89 25.52
CA PHE A 129 12.26 -22.80 24.07
C PHE A 129 11.48 -23.89 23.33
N GLU A 130 11.61 -25.16 23.76
CA GLU A 130 10.88 -26.29 23.18
C GLU A 130 9.36 -26.10 23.32
N GLN A 131 8.87 -25.63 24.48
CA GLN A 131 7.45 -25.31 24.67
C GLN A 131 6.94 -24.21 23.73
N ILE A 132 7.73 -23.16 23.51
CA ILE A 132 7.33 -22.06 22.61
C ILE A 132 7.33 -22.54 21.16
N ARG A 133 8.27 -23.40 20.76
CA ARG A 133 8.28 -24.01 19.43
C ARG A 133 7.07 -24.91 19.19
N GLU A 134 6.66 -25.70 20.17
CA GLU A 134 5.41 -26.47 20.08
C GLU A 134 4.20 -25.53 19.94
N ALA A 135 4.12 -24.50 20.78
CA ALA A 135 3.06 -23.51 20.70
C ALA A 135 3.02 -22.74 19.36
N ARG A 136 4.17 -22.58 18.68
CA ARG A 136 4.25 -22.00 17.34
C ARG A 136 3.54 -22.89 16.30
N TYR A 137 3.73 -24.20 16.35
CA TYR A 137 3.04 -25.12 15.44
C TYR A 137 1.53 -25.12 15.70
N ASP A 138 1.11 -25.16 16.97
CA ASP A 138 -0.31 -25.07 17.34
C ASP A 138 -0.92 -23.73 16.88
N TYR A 139 -0.15 -22.65 16.95
CA TYR A 139 -0.56 -21.33 16.47
C TYR A 139 -0.74 -21.31 14.95
N GLU A 140 0.22 -21.87 14.20
CA GLU A 140 0.14 -21.98 12.74
C GLU A 140 -1.10 -22.77 12.29
N GLU A 141 -1.38 -23.91 12.93
CA GLU A 141 -2.56 -24.74 12.62
C GLU A 141 -3.89 -24.04 12.93
N SER A 142 -3.93 -23.18 13.96
CA SER A 142 -5.14 -22.49 14.40
C SER A 142 -5.32 -21.09 13.80
N LEU A 143 -4.32 -20.54 13.12
CA LEU A 143 -4.25 -19.15 12.63
C LEU A 143 -5.50 -18.71 11.87
N GLU A 144 -6.07 -19.60 11.07
CA GLU A 144 -7.22 -19.33 10.22
C GLU A 144 -8.54 -19.14 11.00
N GLN A 145 -8.62 -19.75 12.18
CA GLN A 145 -9.80 -19.75 13.03
C GLN A 145 -9.69 -18.72 14.17
N SER A 146 -8.48 -18.29 14.50
CA SER A 146 -8.19 -17.36 15.58
C SER A 146 -8.63 -15.93 15.28
N GLU A 147 -9.29 -15.27 16.25
CA GLU A 147 -9.43 -13.82 16.23
C GLU A 147 -8.08 -13.19 16.60
N LEU A 148 -7.53 -12.40 15.68
CA LEU A 148 -6.18 -11.84 15.80
C LEU A 148 -6.25 -10.37 16.22
N MET A 149 -5.31 -9.96 17.07
CA MET A 149 -5.10 -8.58 17.49
C MET A 149 -4.29 -7.78 16.48
N PHE A 150 -3.44 -8.44 15.70
CA PHE A 150 -2.59 -7.89 14.64
C PHE A 150 -2.75 -8.71 13.34
N PRO A 151 -3.96 -8.77 12.78
CA PRO A 151 -4.28 -9.63 11.64
C PRO A 151 -3.44 -9.33 10.37
N GLU A 152 -2.90 -8.12 10.25
CA GLU A 152 -2.06 -7.70 9.13
C GLU A 152 -0.78 -8.54 9.02
N ILE A 153 -0.21 -8.97 10.16
CA ILE A 153 1.01 -9.80 10.18
C ILE A 153 0.71 -11.20 9.65
N ALA A 154 -0.46 -11.75 10.00
CA ALA A 154 -0.89 -13.05 9.49
C ALA A 154 -1.14 -13.01 7.97
N ASP A 155 -1.67 -11.90 7.45
CA ASP A 155 -1.82 -11.73 6.00
C ASP A 155 -0.46 -11.73 5.27
N HIS A 156 0.57 -11.14 5.87
CA HIS A 156 1.94 -11.22 5.34
C HIS A 156 2.51 -12.64 5.32
N TYR A 157 2.27 -13.41 6.38
CA TYR A 157 2.66 -14.82 6.43
C TYR A 157 1.98 -15.62 5.30
N VAL A 158 0.66 -15.54 5.20
CA VAL A 158 -0.10 -16.32 4.19
C VAL A 158 0.29 -15.91 2.77
N GLY A 159 0.47 -14.61 2.52
CA GLY A 159 0.94 -14.10 1.23
C GLY A 159 2.29 -14.68 0.82
N ASN A 160 3.28 -14.62 1.72
CA ASN A 160 4.61 -15.18 1.44
C ASN A 160 4.58 -16.71 1.31
N LEU A 161 3.77 -17.40 2.12
CA LEU A 161 3.59 -18.85 2.01
C LEU A 161 3.04 -19.25 0.63
N ILE A 162 2.11 -18.49 0.06
CA ILE A 162 1.57 -18.76 -1.28
C ILE A 162 2.65 -18.52 -2.35
N MET A 163 3.41 -17.44 -2.22
CA MET A 163 4.52 -17.13 -3.12
C MET A 163 5.64 -18.18 -3.04
N SER A 164 5.82 -18.83 -1.90
CA SER A 164 6.80 -19.92 -1.75
C SER A 164 6.36 -21.23 -2.41
N TYR A 165 5.14 -21.41 -2.91
CA TYR A 165 4.74 -22.69 -3.52
C TYR A 165 5.57 -23.10 -4.73
N GLY A 166 6.20 -22.14 -5.43
CA GLY A 166 7.17 -22.46 -6.47
C GLY A 166 8.45 -23.12 -5.94
N GLU A 167 8.75 -22.93 -4.64
CA GLU A 167 9.89 -23.51 -3.92
C GLU A 167 9.53 -24.90 -3.35
N TRP A 168 8.25 -25.14 -3.07
CA TRP A 168 7.74 -26.42 -2.60
C TRP A 168 7.62 -27.35 -3.81
N GLU A 169 8.60 -28.23 -4.03
CA GLU A 169 8.46 -29.35 -4.97
C GLU A 169 7.09 -30.04 -4.79
N ASP A 170 6.48 -30.64 -5.83
CA ASP A 170 5.11 -31.20 -5.82
C ASP A 170 4.90 -32.24 -4.70
N THR A 171 4.61 -31.74 -3.50
CA THR A 171 4.54 -32.47 -2.24
C THR A 171 3.09 -32.76 -1.89
N GLU A 172 2.85 -33.86 -1.19
CA GLU A 172 1.51 -34.16 -0.68
C GLU A 172 1.00 -33.08 0.29
N ALA A 173 1.92 -32.43 1.03
CA ALA A 173 1.61 -31.29 1.89
C ALA A 173 1.00 -30.12 1.11
N LEU A 174 1.60 -29.74 -0.03
CA LEU A 174 1.07 -28.69 -0.90
C LEU A 174 -0.32 -29.06 -1.45
N LYS A 175 -0.52 -30.33 -1.85
CA LYS A 175 -1.82 -30.80 -2.35
C LYS A 175 -2.90 -30.72 -1.29
N GLU A 176 -2.62 -31.14 -0.06
CA GLU A 176 -3.56 -31.04 1.06
C GLU A 176 -3.91 -29.58 1.35
N HIS A 177 -2.90 -28.71 1.33
CA HIS A 177 -3.09 -27.28 1.55
C HIS A 177 -3.98 -26.63 0.48
N LEU A 178 -3.75 -26.93 -0.80
CA LEU A 178 -4.57 -26.45 -1.93
C LEU A 178 -5.94 -27.13 -2.04
N GLN A 179 -6.19 -28.21 -1.31
CA GLN A 179 -7.53 -28.78 -1.15
C GLN A 179 -8.32 -28.02 -0.10
N ARG A 180 -7.68 -27.69 1.03
CA ARG A 180 -8.26 -26.90 2.11
C ARG A 180 -8.50 -25.44 1.68
N HIS A 181 -7.57 -24.89 0.89
CA HIS A 181 -7.56 -23.50 0.41
C HIS A 181 -7.40 -23.43 -1.11
N PRO A 182 -8.49 -23.66 -1.87
CA PRO A 182 -8.45 -23.63 -3.34
C PRO A 182 -8.03 -22.27 -3.93
N GLU A 183 -8.39 -21.17 -3.27
CA GLU A 183 -8.15 -19.81 -3.73
C GLU A 183 -6.64 -19.54 -3.88
N ARG A 184 -5.82 -20.24 -3.10
CA ARG A 184 -4.36 -20.15 -3.12
C ARG A 184 -3.75 -20.64 -4.43
N ARG A 185 -4.47 -21.47 -5.22
CA ARG A 185 -4.06 -21.86 -6.58
C ARG A 185 -4.04 -20.68 -7.56
N TYR A 186 -4.81 -19.64 -7.25
CA TYR A 186 -4.89 -18.41 -8.03
C TYR A 186 -4.04 -17.29 -7.44
N GLY A 187 -3.27 -17.56 -6.38
CA GLY A 187 -2.50 -16.54 -5.66
C GLY A 187 -3.33 -15.74 -4.65
N PHE A 188 -4.58 -16.13 -4.36
CA PHE A 188 -5.46 -15.41 -3.42
C PHE A 188 -5.59 -16.15 -2.09
N PHE A 189 -5.98 -15.43 -1.03
CA PHE A 189 -6.34 -15.99 0.28
C PHE A 189 -7.39 -15.13 0.99
N VAL A 190 -8.10 -15.71 1.95
CA VAL A 190 -9.01 -14.94 2.81
C VAL A 190 -8.21 -14.05 3.76
N SER A 191 -8.27 -12.72 3.55
CA SER A 191 -7.60 -11.75 4.43
C SER A 191 -8.13 -11.85 5.86
N ARG A 192 -7.25 -11.64 6.83
CA ARG A 192 -7.56 -11.49 8.25
C ARG A 192 -7.75 -10.01 8.61
N SER A 193 -7.04 -9.11 7.95
CA SER A 193 -7.04 -7.67 8.25
C SER A 193 -8.17 -6.90 7.57
N ILE A 194 -8.63 -7.36 6.40
CA ILE A 194 -9.63 -6.67 5.58
C ILE A 194 -10.96 -7.43 5.62
N ARG A 195 -12.04 -6.71 5.94
CA ARG A 195 -13.42 -7.19 5.94
C ARG A 195 -14.33 -6.17 5.26
N ALA A 196 -15.27 -6.66 4.47
CA ALA A 196 -16.31 -5.82 3.85
C ALA A 196 -17.65 -6.11 4.51
N GLY A 197 -18.13 -5.21 5.39
CA GLY A 197 -19.37 -5.42 6.14
C GLY A 197 -19.36 -6.70 6.99
N GLY A 198 -18.19 -7.07 7.55
CA GLY A 198 -17.99 -8.31 8.30
C GLY A 198 -17.81 -9.58 7.46
N ARG A 199 -17.91 -9.49 6.12
CA ARG A 199 -17.69 -10.62 5.21
C ARG A 199 -16.21 -10.75 4.83
N ALA A 200 -15.83 -11.97 4.46
CA ALA A 200 -14.51 -12.28 3.94
C ALA A 200 -14.22 -11.50 2.65
N VAL A 201 -12.99 -11.00 2.56
CA VAL A 201 -12.39 -10.41 1.36
C VAL A 201 -11.22 -11.30 0.98
N LEU A 202 -11.10 -11.66 -0.30
CA LEU A 202 -9.89 -12.33 -0.77
C LEU A 202 -8.84 -11.29 -1.13
N LEU A 203 -7.58 -11.63 -0.84
CA LEU A 203 -6.39 -10.81 -0.98
C LEU A 203 -5.36 -11.57 -1.81
N SER A 204 -4.67 -10.89 -2.70
CA SER A 204 -3.45 -11.36 -3.38
C SER A 204 -2.36 -10.29 -3.29
N ASP A 205 -1.24 -10.43 -3.99
CA ASP A 205 -0.20 -9.40 -4.13
C ASP A 205 -0.65 -8.27 -5.05
N GLY A 206 -1.56 -7.41 -4.57
CA GLY A 206 -2.00 -6.20 -5.27
C GLY A 206 -3.49 -6.15 -5.59
N GLU A 207 -4.25 -7.19 -5.24
CA GLU A 207 -5.65 -7.34 -5.64
C GLU A 207 -6.57 -7.72 -4.49
N LEU A 208 -7.82 -7.25 -4.58
CA LEU A 208 -8.92 -7.64 -3.71
C LEU A 208 -10.04 -8.29 -4.50
N ILE A 209 -10.67 -9.32 -3.93
CA ILE A 209 -11.98 -9.80 -4.38
C ILE A 209 -12.99 -9.56 -3.26
N LEU A 210 -13.93 -8.66 -3.55
CA LEU A 210 -14.97 -8.21 -2.64
C LEU A 210 -16.28 -8.95 -2.92
N PRO A 211 -17.10 -9.24 -1.89
CA PRO A 211 -18.43 -9.79 -2.11
C PRO A 211 -19.34 -8.77 -2.84
N ALA A 212 -20.33 -9.24 -3.60
CA ALA A 212 -21.18 -8.39 -4.46
C ALA A 212 -21.88 -7.22 -3.74
N ASP A 213 -22.19 -7.38 -2.47
CA ASP A 213 -22.88 -6.41 -1.62
C ASP A 213 -21.92 -5.46 -0.89
N ALA A 214 -20.61 -5.63 -1.04
CA ALA A 214 -19.62 -4.72 -0.46
C ALA A 214 -19.68 -3.33 -1.09
N SER A 215 -19.61 -2.30 -0.25
CA SER A 215 -19.39 -0.93 -0.69
C SER A 215 -17.93 -0.77 -1.13
N LEU A 216 -17.71 -0.60 -2.44
CA LEU A 216 -16.37 -0.36 -3.00
C LEU A 216 -15.68 0.85 -2.33
N ALA A 217 -16.41 1.93 -2.11
CA ALA A 217 -15.88 3.15 -1.51
C ALA A 217 -15.42 2.94 -0.06
N GLU A 218 -16.20 2.23 0.76
CA GLU A 218 -15.85 1.94 2.16
C GLU A 218 -14.62 1.02 2.24
N VAL A 219 -14.53 0.02 1.37
CA VAL A 219 -13.36 -0.86 1.34
C VAL A 219 -12.12 -0.08 0.91
N LEU A 220 -12.20 0.71 -0.17
CA LEU A 220 -11.11 1.56 -0.62
C LEU A 220 -10.65 2.54 0.47
N GLU A 221 -11.57 3.13 1.23
CA GLU A 221 -11.23 3.98 2.37
C GLU A 221 -10.48 3.19 3.45
N SER A 222 -10.96 1.98 3.80
CA SER A 222 -10.33 1.12 4.81
C SER A 222 -8.90 0.69 4.44
N VAL A 223 -8.59 0.59 3.15
CA VAL A 223 -7.25 0.21 2.65
C VAL A 223 -6.40 1.42 2.25
N GLY A 224 -6.77 2.64 2.66
CA GLY A 224 -5.96 3.85 2.46
C GLY A 224 -6.19 4.62 1.16
N TYR A 225 -7.11 4.16 0.29
CA TYR A 225 -7.48 4.82 -0.97
C TYR A 225 -8.58 5.89 -0.80
N SER A 226 -8.57 6.59 0.34
CA SER A 226 -9.53 7.66 0.64
C SER A 226 -9.30 8.90 -0.25
N GLY A 227 -10.37 9.43 -0.85
CA GLY A 227 -10.35 10.70 -1.59
C GLY A 227 -10.18 10.61 -3.11
N GLU A 228 -10.00 9.41 -3.67
CA GLU A 228 -10.12 9.21 -5.12
C GLU A 228 -11.58 9.27 -5.56
N ALA A 229 -11.84 10.00 -6.63
CA ALA A 229 -13.15 9.98 -7.29
C ALA A 229 -13.25 8.72 -8.15
N LEU A 230 -14.37 8.00 -8.03
CA LEU A 230 -14.68 6.84 -8.88
C LEU A 230 -15.14 7.32 -10.26
N LEU A 231 -14.29 7.10 -11.27
CA LEU A 231 -14.62 7.39 -12.67
C LEU A 231 -15.18 6.12 -13.32
N PRO A 232 -16.41 6.15 -13.88
CA PRO A 232 -16.91 5.05 -14.70
C PRO A 232 -15.93 4.75 -15.83
N ALA A 233 -15.60 3.48 -16.01
CA ALA A 233 -14.59 3.05 -16.95
C ALA A 233 -15.10 1.96 -17.91
N ARG A 234 -14.41 1.81 -19.04
CA ARG A 234 -14.54 0.67 -19.94
C ARG A 234 -13.27 -0.14 -19.92
N MET A 235 -13.40 -1.46 -19.93
CA MET A 235 -12.28 -2.39 -20.02
C MET A 235 -12.08 -2.84 -21.47
N VAL A 236 -10.85 -2.75 -21.96
CA VAL A 236 -10.42 -3.33 -23.24
C VAL A 236 -9.30 -4.31 -22.94
N MET A 237 -9.46 -5.57 -23.33
CA MET A 237 -8.49 -6.62 -23.03
C MET A 237 -7.82 -7.13 -24.30
N THR A 238 -6.50 -7.21 -24.26
CA THR A 238 -5.63 -7.87 -25.24
C THR A 238 -5.06 -9.15 -24.64
N GLU A 239 -4.29 -9.92 -25.41
CA GLU A 239 -3.63 -11.13 -24.89
C GLU A 239 -2.68 -10.85 -23.72
N GLN A 240 -2.07 -9.67 -23.65
CA GLN A 240 -1.05 -9.34 -22.64
C GLN A 240 -1.57 -8.42 -21.53
N GLU A 241 -2.56 -7.58 -21.83
CA GLU A 241 -2.96 -6.49 -20.95
C GLU A 241 -4.44 -6.15 -21.10
N ALA A 242 -5.09 -5.90 -19.96
CA ALA A 242 -6.39 -5.26 -19.83
C ALA A 242 -6.21 -3.79 -19.48
N SER A 243 -6.75 -2.90 -20.30
CA SER A 243 -6.75 -1.46 -20.07
C SER A 243 -8.13 -1.01 -19.61
N PHE A 244 -8.19 -0.37 -18.44
CA PHE A 244 -9.37 0.28 -17.90
C PHE A 244 -9.30 1.77 -18.21
N ILE A 245 -10.29 2.28 -18.95
CA ILE A 245 -10.27 3.63 -19.51
C ILE A 245 -11.47 4.40 -18.96
N GLY A 246 -11.22 5.43 -18.16
CA GLY A 246 -12.26 6.26 -17.55
C GLY A 246 -11.82 7.72 -17.45
N GLY A 247 -12.59 8.63 -18.07
CA GLY A 247 -12.24 10.05 -18.13
C GLY A 247 -10.87 10.28 -18.77
N HIS A 248 -9.94 10.85 -17.99
CA HIS A 248 -8.55 11.12 -18.40
C HIS A 248 -7.56 10.04 -17.93
N VAL A 249 -8.05 8.99 -17.29
CA VAL A 249 -7.24 7.96 -16.64
C VAL A 249 -7.27 6.67 -17.46
N VAL A 250 -6.09 6.06 -17.60
CA VAL A 250 -5.93 4.70 -18.10
C VAL A 250 -5.13 3.91 -17.08
N VAL A 251 -5.69 2.78 -16.66
CA VAL A 251 -5.10 1.86 -15.70
C VAL A 251 -4.87 0.53 -16.41
N GLY A 252 -3.62 0.09 -16.48
CA GLY A 252 -3.22 -1.15 -17.16
C GLY A 252 -3.04 -2.31 -16.20
N VAL A 253 -3.62 -3.46 -16.48
CA VAL A 253 -3.52 -4.66 -15.64
C VAL A 253 -3.13 -5.85 -16.52
N PRO A 254 -2.17 -6.71 -16.12
CA PRO A 254 -1.87 -7.93 -16.87
C PRO A 254 -3.14 -8.77 -17.13
N SER A 255 -3.34 -9.21 -18.37
CA SER A 255 -4.51 -10.01 -18.76
C SER A 255 -4.62 -11.33 -17.98
N GLU A 256 -3.47 -11.93 -17.67
CA GLU A 256 -3.37 -13.14 -16.86
C GLU A 256 -3.94 -12.92 -15.46
N LEU A 257 -3.54 -11.83 -14.80
CA LEU A 257 -4.02 -11.47 -13.47
C LEU A 257 -5.53 -11.23 -13.46
N VAL A 258 -6.07 -10.53 -14.45
CA VAL A 258 -7.53 -10.35 -14.59
C VAL A 258 -8.23 -11.70 -14.73
N THR A 259 -7.68 -12.61 -15.54
CA THR A 259 -8.24 -13.94 -15.76
C THR A 259 -8.19 -14.81 -14.50
N GLN A 260 -7.06 -14.78 -13.78
CA GLN A 260 -6.87 -15.50 -12.52
C GLN A 260 -7.83 -15.00 -11.44
N ALA A 261 -7.97 -13.68 -11.27
CA ALA A 261 -8.86 -13.09 -10.29
C ALA A 261 -10.35 -13.40 -10.57
N ILE A 262 -10.77 -13.38 -11.85
CA ILE A 262 -12.14 -13.79 -12.23
C ILE A 262 -12.36 -15.28 -11.93
N ALA A 263 -11.40 -16.14 -12.27
CA ALA A 263 -11.49 -17.58 -12.01
C ALA A 263 -11.58 -17.88 -10.50
N CYS A 264 -10.75 -17.21 -9.70
CA CYS A 264 -10.79 -17.31 -8.24
C CYS A 264 -12.14 -16.87 -7.67
N GLY A 265 -12.63 -15.69 -8.08
CA GLY A 265 -13.91 -15.16 -7.60
C GLY A 265 -15.10 -16.07 -7.97
N ASP A 266 -15.10 -16.64 -9.18
CA ASP A 266 -16.14 -17.56 -9.62
C ASP A 266 -16.13 -18.89 -8.83
N GLU A 267 -14.96 -19.48 -8.57
CA GLU A 267 -14.85 -20.67 -7.72
C GLU A 267 -15.30 -20.36 -6.28
N PHE A 268 -14.86 -19.23 -5.72
CA PHE A 268 -15.20 -18.83 -4.36
C PHE A 268 -16.71 -18.59 -4.19
N VAL A 269 -17.35 -17.91 -5.14
CA VAL A 269 -18.81 -17.70 -5.15
C VAL A 269 -19.55 -19.03 -5.30
N ARG A 270 -19.10 -19.93 -6.19
CA ARG A 270 -19.71 -21.26 -6.33
C ARG A 270 -19.65 -22.05 -5.02
N ARG A 271 -18.51 -22.10 -4.33
CA ARG A 271 -18.37 -22.82 -3.06
C ARG A 271 -19.23 -22.25 -1.94
N THR A 272 -19.40 -20.93 -1.91
CA THR A 272 -20.21 -20.27 -0.87
C THR A 272 -21.71 -20.32 -1.15
N GLN A 273 -22.13 -20.58 -2.40
CA GLN A 273 -23.55 -20.60 -2.81
C GLN A 273 -24.09 -22.00 -3.20
N SER A 274 -23.24 -23.01 -3.44
CA SER A 274 -23.63 -24.31 -4.02
C SER A 274 -23.33 -25.49 -3.09
N GLU A 275 -24.11 -26.57 -3.22
CA GLU A 275 -23.81 -27.90 -2.64
C GLU A 275 -22.48 -28.47 -3.21
N PRO A 276 -21.73 -29.27 -2.43
CA PRO A 276 -20.29 -29.55 -2.60
C PRO A 276 -19.82 -30.31 -3.87
N ASP A 277 -20.67 -30.58 -4.86
CA ASP A 277 -20.38 -31.58 -5.91
C ASP A 277 -20.20 -31.04 -7.35
N SER A 278 -20.02 -29.74 -7.58
CA SER A 278 -19.78 -29.22 -8.95
C SER A 278 -18.35 -28.70 -9.19
N TYR A 279 -17.36 -29.60 -9.21
CA TYR A 279 -15.96 -29.30 -9.55
C TYR A 279 -15.67 -29.37 -11.07
N ASP A 280 -16.58 -28.85 -11.91
CA ASP A 280 -16.28 -28.68 -13.34
C ASP A 280 -15.64 -27.31 -13.59
N LEU A 281 -14.32 -27.32 -13.77
CA LEU A 281 -13.50 -26.17 -14.21
C LEU A 281 -13.82 -25.74 -15.66
N VAL A 282 -14.54 -26.57 -16.41
CA VAL A 282 -14.87 -26.33 -17.83
C VAL A 282 -16.08 -25.40 -18.01
N ALA A 283 -16.86 -25.16 -16.95
CA ALA A 283 -18.04 -24.29 -16.99
C ALA A 283 -17.73 -22.88 -16.45
N PHE A 284 -16.76 -22.19 -17.06
CA PHE A 284 -16.51 -20.76 -16.81
C PHE A 284 -17.77 -19.94 -17.12
N LYS A 285 -18.40 -19.35 -16.09
CA LYS A 285 -19.58 -18.47 -16.22
C LYS A 285 -19.36 -17.07 -15.65
N GLY A 286 -18.14 -16.72 -15.25
CA GLY A 286 -17.77 -15.38 -14.78
C GLY A 286 -18.06 -14.32 -15.84
N ARG A 287 -19.31 -13.85 -15.89
CA ARG A 287 -19.73 -12.76 -16.76
C ARG A 287 -19.42 -11.48 -16.03
N VAL A 288 -18.68 -10.60 -16.71
CA VAL A 288 -18.60 -9.18 -16.34
C VAL A 288 -20.03 -8.66 -16.23
N ALA A 289 -20.37 -8.14 -15.05
CA ALA A 289 -21.72 -7.68 -14.76
C ALA A 289 -21.83 -6.22 -15.23
N GLY A 290 -22.41 -6.01 -16.40
CA GLY A 290 -22.75 -4.70 -16.93
C GLY A 290 -24.16 -4.69 -17.49
N SER A 291 -24.87 -3.59 -17.27
CA SER A 291 -26.09 -3.24 -18.01
C SER A 291 -25.90 -1.87 -18.65
N ASP A 292 -26.78 -1.46 -19.56
CA ASP A 292 -26.70 -0.13 -20.19
C ASP A 292 -26.76 1.02 -19.15
N ASP A 293 -27.28 0.76 -17.94
CA ASP A 293 -27.51 1.75 -16.87
C ASP A 293 -26.46 1.73 -15.73
N GLU A 294 -25.66 0.67 -15.57
CA GLU A 294 -24.64 0.56 -14.51
C GLU A 294 -23.27 0.17 -15.08
N PRO A 295 -22.21 0.97 -14.83
CA PRO A 295 -20.88 0.65 -15.32
C PRO A 295 -20.38 -0.66 -14.69
N SER A 296 -19.74 -1.49 -15.52
CA SER A 296 -19.12 -2.73 -15.06
C SER A 296 -17.70 -2.52 -14.54
N ALA A 297 -17.14 -1.32 -14.67
CA ALA A 297 -15.79 -1.02 -14.25
C ALA A 297 -15.63 0.44 -13.79
N TRP A 298 -14.65 0.67 -12.93
CA TRP A 298 -14.26 1.99 -12.45
C TRP A 298 -12.74 2.13 -12.40
N VAL A 299 -12.26 3.37 -12.48
CA VAL A 299 -10.88 3.72 -12.18
C VAL A 299 -10.86 4.87 -11.18
N GLY A 300 -9.82 4.89 -10.36
CA GLY A 300 -9.49 6.03 -9.52
C GLY A 300 -8.99 7.21 -10.35
N ASP A 301 -9.35 8.45 -9.98
CA ASP A 301 -8.93 9.65 -10.71
C ASP A 301 -7.43 9.98 -10.57
N PHE A 302 -6.72 9.37 -9.62
CA PHE A 302 -5.25 9.40 -9.53
C PHE A 302 -4.59 8.13 -10.08
N SER A 303 -5.35 7.28 -10.78
CA SER A 303 -4.90 6.00 -11.30
C SER A 303 -4.46 4.99 -10.24
N GLY A 304 -4.84 5.17 -8.96
CA GLY A 304 -4.42 4.29 -7.87
C GLY A 304 -4.99 2.87 -7.95
N PHE A 305 -6.14 2.70 -8.61
CA PHE A 305 -6.75 1.39 -8.83
C PHE A 305 -7.65 1.33 -10.07
N ALA A 306 -7.95 0.11 -10.50
CA ALA A 306 -9.09 -0.25 -11.34
C ALA A 306 -10.00 -1.23 -10.60
N ALA A 307 -11.31 -1.11 -10.78
CA ALA A 307 -12.28 -2.06 -10.23
C ALA A 307 -13.11 -2.66 -11.36
N LEU A 308 -13.38 -3.97 -11.28
CA LEU A 308 -14.19 -4.73 -12.23
C LEU A 308 -15.33 -5.44 -11.49
N ARG A 309 -16.57 -5.15 -11.87
CA ARG A 309 -17.75 -5.85 -11.35
C ARG A 309 -18.00 -7.13 -12.11
N CYS A 310 -18.10 -8.22 -11.37
CA CYS A 310 -18.46 -9.54 -11.87
C CYS A 310 -19.81 -9.98 -11.29
N SER A 311 -20.39 -11.03 -11.86
CA SER A 311 -21.59 -11.65 -11.31
C SER A 311 -21.29 -12.27 -9.94
N GLY A 312 -21.62 -11.57 -8.84
CA GLY A 312 -21.51 -12.07 -7.48
C GLY A 312 -20.32 -11.54 -6.66
N PHE A 313 -19.43 -10.76 -7.28
CA PHE A 313 -18.24 -10.18 -6.62
C PHE A 313 -17.70 -8.97 -7.41
N THR A 314 -16.80 -8.21 -6.78
CA THR A 314 -16.06 -7.11 -7.41
C THR A 314 -14.58 -7.33 -7.22
N ILE A 315 -13.79 -7.19 -8.27
CA ILE A 315 -12.32 -7.26 -8.20
C ILE A 315 -11.77 -5.84 -8.16
N VAL A 316 -10.78 -5.60 -7.32
CA VAL A 316 -10.00 -4.35 -7.27
C VAL A 316 -8.55 -4.68 -7.59
N PHE A 317 -7.97 -3.98 -8.55
CA PHE A 317 -6.57 -4.08 -8.96
C PHE A 317 -5.87 -2.78 -8.58
N PHE A 318 -4.89 -2.83 -7.68
CA PHE A 318 -4.10 -1.66 -7.30
C PHE A 318 -2.96 -1.41 -8.29
N SER A 319 -2.61 -0.14 -8.48
CA SER A 319 -1.69 0.29 -9.54
C SER A 319 -0.22 -0.02 -9.29
N GLU A 320 0.13 -0.70 -8.20
CA GLU A 320 1.54 -0.97 -7.84
C GLU A 320 2.25 -1.92 -8.83
N HIS A 321 1.49 -2.60 -9.69
CA HIS A 321 2.00 -3.41 -10.80
C HIS A 321 2.27 -2.62 -12.08
N GLN A 322 2.00 -1.32 -12.08
CA GLN A 322 2.04 -0.47 -13.26
C GLN A 322 3.35 0.29 -13.33
N ARG A 323 4.46 -0.41 -13.58
CA ARG A 323 5.62 0.26 -14.18
C ARG A 323 5.23 0.65 -15.62
N PRO A 324 5.19 1.94 -15.97
CA PRO A 324 4.95 2.34 -17.35
C PRO A 324 6.17 1.92 -18.16
N THR A 325 6.03 0.89 -18.99
CA THR A 325 6.99 0.66 -20.06
C THR A 325 6.78 1.72 -21.14
N PRO A 326 7.81 2.13 -21.89
CA PRO A 326 7.65 3.12 -22.97
C PRO A 326 6.55 2.72 -23.98
N GLY A 327 6.34 1.42 -24.21
CA GLY A 327 5.25 0.90 -25.03
C GLY A 327 3.85 1.11 -24.40
N ARG A 328 3.72 0.96 -23.08
CA ARG A 328 2.46 1.19 -22.36
C ARG A 328 2.07 2.66 -22.33
N ALA A 329 3.03 3.57 -22.15
CA ALA A 329 2.74 5.01 -22.20
C ALA A 329 2.19 5.44 -23.57
N ALA A 330 2.81 4.98 -24.65
CA ALA A 330 2.33 5.24 -26.02
C ALA A 330 0.97 4.58 -26.29
N GLN A 331 0.72 3.36 -25.79
CA GLN A 331 -0.59 2.71 -25.91
C GLN A 331 -1.66 3.42 -25.10
N ALA A 332 -1.37 3.85 -23.88
CA ALA A 332 -2.28 4.63 -23.04
C ALA A 332 -2.65 5.96 -23.72
N GLU A 333 -1.70 6.66 -24.33
CA GLU A 333 -1.96 7.89 -25.08
C GLU A 333 -2.87 7.65 -26.30
N VAL A 334 -2.61 6.58 -27.06
CA VAL A 334 -3.47 6.16 -28.18
C VAL A 334 -4.87 5.78 -27.69
N LEU A 335 -4.98 4.99 -26.62
CA LEU A 335 -6.26 4.58 -26.03
C LEU A 335 -7.03 5.76 -25.43
N GLN A 336 -6.35 6.72 -24.81
CA GLN A 336 -6.95 7.98 -24.34
C GLN A 336 -7.47 8.80 -25.52
N SER A 337 -6.69 8.92 -26.60
CA SER A 337 -7.13 9.64 -27.81
C SER A 337 -8.34 8.98 -28.47
N LEU A 338 -8.39 7.65 -28.49
CA LEU A 338 -9.51 6.85 -28.98
C LEU A 338 -10.73 6.98 -28.07
N ALA A 339 -10.54 6.89 -26.75
CA ALA A 339 -11.61 7.04 -25.78
C ALA A 339 -12.22 8.45 -25.80
N THR A 340 -11.38 9.48 -25.93
CA THR A 340 -11.81 10.87 -26.15
C THR A 340 -12.62 10.97 -27.44
N SER A 341 -12.12 10.39 -28.54
CA SER A 341 -12.84 10.38 -29.83
C SER A 341 -14.17 9.60 -29.77
N LEU A 342 -14.25 8.53 -28.98
CA LEU A 342 -15.46 7.74 -28.76
C LEU A 342 -16.45 8.44 -27.81
N HIS A 343 -15.96 9.23 -26.85
CA HIS A 343 -16.77 10.05 -25.96
C HIS A 343 -17.29 11.33 -26.63
N ASP A 344 -16.54 11.91 -27.57
CA ASP A 344 -17.00 13.06 -28.37
C ASP A 344 -18.18 12.70 -29.29
N GLY A 345 -18.36 11.42 -29.63
CA GLY A 345 -19.57 10.90 -30.28
C GLY A 345 -20.81 10.85 -29.36
N GLY A 346 -20.65 11.02 -28.05
CA GLY A 346 -21.70 10.88 -27.05
C GLY A 346 -21.51 11.80 -25.84
N SER A 347 -21.88 13.07 -25.97
CA SER A 347 -22.22 14.02 -24.89
C SER A 347 -21.39 13.95 -23.59
N ALA A 348 -20.07 13.72 -23.65
CA ALA A 348 -19.21 13.98 -22.51
C ALA A 348 -19.05 15.51 -22.38
N LYS A 349 -19.49 16.10 -21.26
CA LYS A 349 -19.20 17.50 -20.97
C LYS A 349 -17.68 17.61 -20.76
N SER A 350 -16.97 18.23 -21.69
CA SER A 350 -15.59 18.65 -21.48
C SER A 350 -15.50 19.44 -20.17
N ALA A 351 -14.46 19.18 -19.35
CA ALA A 351 -14.21 19.97 -18.15
C ALA A 351 -14.19 21.47 -18.51
N PRO A 352 -14.83 22.34 -17.70
CA PRO A 352 -14.84 23.78 -17.98
C PRO A 352 -13.41 24.31 -18.02
N ASP A 353 -13.15 25.22 -18.95
CA ASP A 353 -11.85 25.89 -19.05
C ASP A 353 -11.67 26.82 -17.84
N LEU A 354 -10.55 26.65 -17.12
CA LEU A 354 -10.28 27.38 -15.88
C LEU A 354 -9.34 28.56 -16.16
N PRO A 355 -9.55 29.74 -15.53
CA PRO A 355 -8.72 30.91 -15.77
C PRO A 355 -7.36 30.79 -15.06
N TRP A 356 -6.45 30.00 -15.62
CA TRP A 356 -5.11 29.72 -15.09
C TRP A 356 -4.25 30.97 -14.86
N GLU A 357 -4.47 32.04 -15.62
CA GLU A 357 -3.79 33.34 -15.50
C GLU A 357 -4.03 34.05 -14.14
N ILE A 358 -5.00 33.60 -13.35
CA ILE A 358 -5.28 34.16 -12.02
C ILE A 358 -4.30 33.62 -10.96
N LEU A 359 -3.66 32.48 -11.22
CA LEU A 359 -2.70 31.89 -10.28
C LEU A 359 -1.38 32.67 -10.32
N ASP A 360 -0.79 32.85 -9.15
CA ASP A 360 0.61 33.27 -9.00
C ASP A 360 1.47 32.09 -8.54
N ASP A 361 2.78 32.31 -8.38
CA ASP A 361 3.74 31.28 -7.99
C ASP A 361 3.32 30.57 -6.68
N GLU A 362 2.78 31.33 -5.71
CA GLU A 362 2.42 30.84 -4.37
C GLU A 362 1.10 30.05 -4.38
N LEU A 363 0.08 30.56 -5.08
CA LEU A 363 -1.20 29.87 -5.28
C LEU A 363 -1.04 28.59 -6.11
N PHE A 364 -0.17 28.61 -7.12
CA PHE A 364 0.14 27.42 -7.90
C PHE A 364 0.82 26.35 -7.05
N GLU A 365 1.83 26.73 -6.25
CA GLU A 365 2.49 25.80 -5.33
C GLU A 365 1.51 25.23 -4.29
N GLN A 366 0.54 26.04 -3.83
CA GLN A 366 -0.53 25.58 -2.95
C GLN A 366 -1.51 24.61 -3.63
N LEU A 367 -1.83 24.83 -4.91
CA LEU A 367 -2.63 23.90 -5.71
C LEU A 367 -1.89 22.55 -5.88
N CYS A 368 -0.58 22.58 -6.15
CA CYS A 368 0.24 21.36 -6.19
C CYS A 368 0.23 20.62 -4.85
N TRP A 369 0.30 21.34 -3.73
CA TRP A 369 0.20 20.74 -2.40
C TRP A 369 -1.17 20.09 -2.18
N ASP A 370 -2.28 20.77 -2.53
CA ASP A 370 -3.62 20.21 -2.42
C ASP A 370 -3.80 18.96 -3.30
N TYR A 371 -3.21 18.95 -4.50
CA TYR A 371 -3.19 17.77 -5.39
C TYR A 371 -2.53 16.58 -4.70
N LEU A 372 -1.34 16.78 -4.11
CA LEU A 372 -0.61 15.72 -3.40
C LEU A 372 -1.32 15.29 -2.11
N TYR A 373 -1.86 16.24 -1.35
CA TYR A 373 -2.59 15.96 -0.11
C TYR A 373 -3.87 15.14 -0.34
N THR A 374 -4.50 15.33 -1.50
CA THR A 374 -5.72 14.61 -1.89
C THR A 374 -5.40 13.23 -2.48
N SER A 375 -4.21 13.03 -3.04
CA SER A 375 -3.78 11.74 -3.59
C SER A 375 -3.68 10.70 -2.47
N PRO A 376 -4.29 9.51 -2.62
CA PRO A 376 -4.17 8.45 -1.61
C PRO A 376 -2.78 7.81 -1.58
N GLN A 377 -1.94 8.09 -2.58
CA GLN A 377 -0.60 7.52 -2.60
C GLN A 377 0.27 8.12 -1.50
N PHE A 378 0.00 9.34 -1.02
CA PHE A 378 0.88 10.04 -0.08
C PHE A 378 0.34 10.12 1.34
N ASP A 379 1.24 9.99 2.30
CA ASP A 379 0.99 10.16 3.73
C ASP A 379 0.80 11.65 4.04
N ARG A 380 -0.43 12.01 4.43
CA ARG A 380 -0.85 13.37 4.76
C ARG A 380 -0.08 13.96 5.95
N ASN A 381 0.38 13.12 6.87
CA ASN A 381 1.14 13.56 8.04
C ASN A 381 2.61 13.79 7.72
N ARG A 382 3.08 13.24 6.59
CA ARG A 382 4.46 13.37 6.09
C ARG A 382 4.48 14.11 4.75
N LEU A 383 3.60 15.09 4.57
CA LEU A 383 3.61 15.98 3.40
C LEU A 383 4.07 17.37 3.81
N GLU A 384 5.23 17.79 3.33
CA GLU A 384 5.91 19.02 3.72
C GLU A 384 6.09 19.97 2.54
N LYS A 385 5.61 21.21 2.68
CA LYS A 385 5.92 22.31 1.76
C LYS A 385 7.25 22.94 2.19
N ILE A 386 8.23 23.00 1.29
CA ILE A 386 9.58 23.46 1.60
C ILE A 386 9.82 24.87 1.04
N GLY A 387 10.17 25.79 1.94
CA GLY A 387 10.60 27.13 1.57
C GLY A 387 9.45 28.10 1.26
N LYS A 388 9.84 29.30 0.81
CA LYS A 388 8.94 30.28 0.18
C LYS A 388 9.34 30.39 -1.28
N SER A 389 8.40 30.56 -2.19
CA SER A 389 8.68 30.70 -3.62
C SER A 389 9.84 31.71 -3.84
N ARG A 390 10.95 31.24 -4.45
CA ARG A 390 12.24 31.96 -4.71
C ARG A 390 13.37 31.88 -3.66
N SER A 391 13.30 30.98 -2.67
CA SER A 391 14.44 30.66 -1.80
C SER A 391 15.55 29.84 -2.51
N ARG A 392 16.78 29.84 -1.98
CA ARG A 392 17.94 29.07 -2.52
C ARG A 392 17.84 27.57 -2.20
N ASP A 393 16.64 26.98 -2.21
CA ASP A 393 16.37 25.68 -1.57
C ASP A 393 16.69 24.47 -2.46
N GLY A 394 17.62 24.64 -3.40
CA GLY A 394 18.12 23.55 -4.26
C GLY A 394 17.12 23.01 -5.27
N GLY A 395 15.89 23.56 -5.33
CA GLY A 395 14.88 23.20 -6.32
C GLY A 395 13.88 22.13 -5.88
N ARG A 396 13.75 21.81 -4.58
CA ARG A 396 12.59 21.07 -4.05
C ARG A 396 11.55 22.05 -3.53
N ASP A 397 10.29 21.86 -3.91
CA ASP A 397 9.18 22.72 -3.49
C ASP A 397 8.27 21.97 -2.50
N ILE A 398 8.06 20.66 -2.69
CA ILE A 398 7.28 19.80 -1.78
C ILE A 398 8.03 18.47 -1.57
N VAL A 399 8.04 17.96 -0.34
CA VAL A 399 8.51 16.61 0.01
C VAL A 399 7.33 15.80 0.53
N ALA A 400 7.18 14.59 0.02
CA ALA A 400 6.10 13.69 0.40
C ALA A 400 6.67 12.30 0.67
N TRP A 401 5.99 11.52 1.50
CA TRP A 401 6.24 10.08 1.61
C TRP A 401 5.01 9.33 1.14
N THR A 402 5.20 8.21 0.45
CA THR A 402 4.05 7.38 0.10
C THR A 402 3.43 6.76 1.35
N ASN A 403 2.12 6.50 1.32
CA ASN A 403 1.50 5.60 2.27
C ASN A 403 2.11 4.20 2.11
N ARG A 404 2.00 3.41 3.17
CA ARG A 404 2.17 1.96 3.03
C ARG A 404 0.95 1.45 2.29
N ALA A 405 1.13 1.06 1.03
CA ALA A 405 0.04 0.51 0.27
C ALA A 405 -0.13 -0.98 0.63
N PRO A 406 -1.38 -1.44 0.82
CA PRO A 406 -1.71 -2.84 0.82
C PRO A 406 -1.40 -3.48 -0.55
N PRO A 407 -1.14 -4.79 -0.58
CA PRO A 407 -1.34 -5.75 0.52
C PRO A 407 -0.08 -6.30 1.16
N PHE A 408 1.11 -5.83 0.76
CA PHE A 408 2.36 -6.21 1.40
C PHE A 408 3.18 -4.97 1.69
N TYR A 409 2.73 -4.23 2.71
CA TYR A 409 3.29 -3.02 3.30
C TYR A 409 4.72 -2.69 2.84
N ARG A 410 4.85 -2.07 1.67
CA ARG A 410 6.14 -1.59 1.18
C ARG A 410 6.59 -0.42 2.05
N PRO A 411 7.90 -0.25 2.26
CA PRO A 411 8.40 0.91 2.98
C PRO A 411 7.96 2.21 2.28
N PRO A 412 7.55 3.24 3.02
CA PRO A 412 7.23 4.56 2.46
C PRO A 412 8.37 5.10 1.60
N VAL A 413 8.10 5.36 0.34
CA VAL A 413 9.04 5.93 -0.63
C VAL A 413 9.07 7.44 -0.43
N LYS A 414 10.27 8.02 -0.34
CA LYS A 414 10.44 9.48 -0.24
C LYS A 414 10.39 10.11 -1.62
N TRP A 415 9.49 11.07 -1.80
CA TRP A 415 9.29 11.84 -3.02
C TRP A 415 9.71 13.30 -2.86
N VAL A 416 10.31 13.84 -3.92
CA VAL A 416 10.58 15.27 -4.06
C VAL A 416 9.87 15.81 -5.30
N PHE A 417 9.11 16.89 -5.11
CA PHE A 417 8.36 17.56 -6.16
C PHE A 417 8.91 18.96 -6.46
N GLN A 418 9.00 19.28 -7.75
CA GLN A 418 9.27 20.63 -8.24
C GLN A 418 8.01 21.20 -8.88
N CYS A 419 7.54 22.32 -8.34
CA CYS A 419 6.42 23.09 -8.85
C CYS A 419 6.98 24.26 -9.69
N LYS A 420 6.55 24.35 -10.96
CA LYS A 420 6.98 25.43 -11.85
C LYS A 420 5.77 26.10 -12.48
N HIS A 421 5.43 27.26 -11.93
CA HIS A 421 4.45 28.18 -12.47
C HIS A 421 5.01 28.83 -13.75
N ILE A 422 4.32 28.63 -14.87
CA ILE A 422 4.61 29.23 -16.18
C ILE A 422 3.28 29.71 -16.77
N ARG A 423 3.31 30.50 -17.84
CA ARG A 423 2.05 30.89 -18.49
C ARG A 423 1.33 29.67 -19.03
N ALA A 424 0.00 29.71 -19.03
CA ALA A 424 -0.82 28.57 -19.41
C ALA A 424 -0.51 28.06 -20.83
N ASP A 425 -0.10 28.94 -21.74
CA ASP A 425 0.26 28.63 -23.13
C ASP A 425 1.77 28.39 -23.34
N ASP A 426 2.59 28.56 -22.30
CA ASP A 426 4.02 28.28 -22.35
C ASP A 426 4.32 26.80 -22.07
N SER A 427 5.52 26.35 -22.46
CA SER A 427 5.99 25.00 -22.20
C SER A 427 7.15 24.98 -21.20
N LEU A 428 7.08 24.06 -20.25
CA LEU A 428 8.13 23.73 -19.32
C LEU A 428 9.21 22.93 -20.05
N THR A 429 10.32 23.60 -20.32
CA THR A 429 11.50 23.03 -20.99
C THR A 429 12.64 22.68 -20.03
N PRO A 430 13.66 21.90 -20.45
CA PRO A 430 14.85 21.57 -19.63
C PRO A 430 15.63 22.77 -19.08
N LYS A 431 15.43 23.98 -19.61
CA LYS A 431 16.09 25.19 -19.11
C LYS A 431 15.54 25.64 -17.75
N HIS A 432 14.28 25.30 -17.47
CA HIS A 432 13.60 25.65 -16.23
C HIS A 432 13.96 24.69 -15.08
N ILE A 433 14.38 23.46 -15.41
CA ILE A 433 14.74 22.41 -14.44
C ILE A 433 16.16 21.92 -14.74
N LYS A 434 17.14 22.46 -14.02
CA LYS A 434 18.56 22.22 -14.34
C LYS A 434 19.16 21.01 -13.62
N SER A 435 18.74 20.72 -12.40
CA SER A 435 19.45 19.83 -11.46
C SER A 435 18.60 18.66 -10.95
N ILE A 436 17.91 17.93 -11.85
CA ILE A 436 17.06 16.78 -11.46
C ILE A 436 17.86 15.72 -10.68
N GLY A 437 18.99 15.29 -11.25
CA GLY A 437 19.86 14.29 -10.63
C GLY A 437 20.41 14.76 -9.27
N ASP A 438 20.93 15.99 -9.21
CA ASP A 438 21.49 16.54 -7.97
C ASP A 438 20.43 16.62 -6.86
N VAL A 439 19.17 16.95 -7.20
CA VAL A 439 18.06 17.02 -6.23
C VAL A 439 17.71 15.64 -5.69
N ILE A 440 17.65 14.64 -6.57
CA ILE A 440 17.40 13.24 -6.18
C ILE A 440 18.49 12.77 -5.21
N GLU A 441 19.76 12.97 -5.57
CA GLU A 441 20.91 12.52 -4.79
C GLU A 441 21.08 13.31 -3.49
N GLN A 442 20.91 14.64 -3.51
CA GLN A 442 21.04 15.49 -2.33
C GLN A 442 20.01 15.15 -1.24
N TYR A 443 18.82 14.71 -1.65
CA TYR A 443 17.72 14.47 -0.72
C TYR A 443 17.40 13.00 -0.52
N ASP A 444 18.18 12.08 -1.09
CA ASP A 444 17.98 10.64 -0.99
C ASP A 444 16.52 10.27 -1.32
N ALA A 445 16.05 10.78 -2.46
CA ALA A 445 14.68 10.61 -2.90
C ALA A 445 14.58 9.42 -3.86
N GLU A 446 13.62 8.55 -3.61
CA GLU A 446 13.31 7.38 -4.43
C GLU A 446 12.17 7.68 -5.43
N GLY A 447 11.50 8.82 -5.28
CA GLY A 447 10.52 9.35 -6.22
C GLY A 447 10.78 10.81 -6.59
N TYR A 448 10.53 11.15 -7.86
CA TYR A 448 10.68 12.50 -8.40
C TYR A 448 9.43 12.95 -9.15
N GLY A 449 8.96 14.16 -8.80
CA GLY A 449 7.80 14.75 -9.46
C GLY A 449 8.04 16.15 -10.01
N VAL A 450 7.40 16.45 -11.14
CA VAL A 450 7.34 17.78 -11.72
C VAL A 450 5.89 18.19 -11.97
N MET A 451 5.54 19.41 -11.55
CA MET A 451 4.19 19.96 -11.72
C MET A 451 4.23 21.33 -12.38
N THR A 452 3.32 21.56 -13.32
CA THR A 452 3.18 22.85 -14.00
C THR A 452 1.74 23.14 -14.44
N CYS A 453 1.39 24.42 -14.52
CA CYS A 453 0.13 24.90 -15.07
C CYS A 453 0.18 25.17 -16.58
N GLY A 454 1.31 24.91 -17.23
CA GLY A 454 1.45 24.92 -18.70
C GLY A 454 1.65 23.51 -19.26
N TYR A 455 2.30 23.43 -20.42
CA TYR A 455 2.64 22.16 -21.07
C TYR A 455 4.01 21.66 -20.60
N ILE A 456 4.25 20.35 -20.63
CA ILE A 456 5.62 19.80 -20.50
C ILE A 456 6.12 19.47 -21.91
N ASP A 457 7.28 19.99 -22.30
CA ASP A 457 7.81 19.71 -23.64
C ASP A 457 8.40 18.29 -23.73
N ALA A 458 8.40 17.72 -24.94
CA ALA A 458 8.89 16.36 -25.18
C ALA A 458 10.35 16.16 -24.71
N THR A 459 11.19 17.20 -24.84
CA THR A 459 12.60 17.13 -24.42
C THR A 459 12.74 17.02 -22.91
N LEU A 460 11.86 17.64 -22.14
CA LEU A 460 11.82 17.52 -20.69
C LEU A 460 11.26 16.16 -20.26
N HIS A 461 10.25 15.64 -20.95
CA HIS A 461 9.78 14.26 -20.74
C HIS A 461 10.93 13.26 -20.84
N ASP A 462 11.64 13.26 -21.97
CA ASP A 462 12.77 12.35 -22.23
C ASP A 462 13.89 12.51 -21.19
N ARG A 463 14.18 13.76 -20.81
CA ARG A 463 15.24 14.05 -19.83
C ARG A 463 14.90 13.52 -18.44
N VAL A 464 13.65 13.71 -17.99
CA VAL A 464 13.19 13.20 -16.68
C VAL A 464 13.26 11.67 -16.69
N ASP A 465 12.73 11.02 -17.72
CA ASP A 465 12.68 9.55 -17.82
C ASP A 465 14.08 8.94 -17.89
N SER A 466 14.99 9.57 -18.65
CA SER A 466 16.37 9.10 -18.76
C SER A 466 17.14 9.21 -17.43
N ILE A 467 16.94 10.29 -16.67
CA ILE A 467 17.65 10.51 -15.40
C ILE A 467 17.12 9.57 -14.31
N CYS A 468 15.80 9.44 -14.21
CA CYS A 468 15.15 8.65 -13.16
C CYS A 468 15.24 7.15 -13.47
N GLY A 469 15.05 6.74 -14.73
CA GLY A 469 15.19 5.34 -15.14
C GLY A 469 16.60 4.78 -14.94
N LYS A 470 17.65 5.60 -15.03
CA LYS A 470 19.03 5.18 -14.68
C LYS A 470 19.27 4.98 -13.19
N ARG A 471 18.40 5.54 -12.34
CA ARG A 471 18.51 5.53 -10.87
C ARG A 471 17.44 4.65 -10.21
N ASP A 472 16.60 3.97 -11.01
CA ASP A 472 15.40 3.25 -10.56
C ASP A 472 14.47 4.13 -9.69
N VAL A 473 14.35 5.41 -10.06
CA VAL A 473 13.53 6.41 -9.35
C VAL A 473 12.15 6.51 -10.00
N GLU A 474 11.10 6.51 -9.17
CA GLU A 474 9.72 6.68 -9.63
C GLU A 474 9.47 8.10 -10.16
N VAL A 475 8.61 8.24 -11.17
CA VAL A 475 8.39 9.52 -11.86
C VAL A 475 6.91 9.90 -11.87
N ARG A 476 6.63 11.17 -11.52
CA ARG A 476 5.30 11.76 -11.69
C ARG A 476 5.37 13.10 -12.42
N LYS A 477 4.63 13.23 -13.53
CA LYS A 477 4.54 14.45 -14.33
C LYS A 477 3.11 14.95 -14.30
N VAL A 478 2.89 16.15 -13.81
CA VAL A 478 1.55 16.75 -13.70
C VAL A 478 1.52 18.05 -14.50
N ASP A 479 0.71 18.07 -15.55
CA ASP A 479 0.54 19.23 -16.41
C ASP A 479 -0.80 19.93 -16.14
N ARG A 480 -1.08 20.97 -16.94
CA ARG A 480 -2.34 21.72 -16.86
C ARG A 480 -3.58 20.85 -16.99
N PHE A 481 -3.57 19.83 -17.85
CA PHE A 481 -4.77 19.04 -18.13
C PHE A 481 -5.12 18.13 -16.96
N LEU A 482 -4.12 17.51 -16.35
CA LEU A 482 -4.29 16.71 -15.14
C LEU A 482 -4.80 17.59 -13.98
N LEU A 483 -4.21 18.76 -13.77
CA LEU A 483 -4.68 19.69 -12.75
C LEU A 483 -6.10 20.21 -13.04
N GLN A 484 -6.44 20.46 -14.30
CA GLN A 484 -7.78 20.88 -14.69
C GLN A 484 -8.81 19.82 -14.39
N ALA A 485 -8.53 18.56 -14.73
CA ALA A 485 -9.40 17.43 -14.43
C ALA A 485 -9.57 17.25 -12.91
N PHE A 486 -8.46 17.29 -12.17
CA PHE A 486 -8.44 17.19 -10.71
C PHE A 486 -9.30 18.26 -10.03
N VAL A 487 -9.13 19.54 -10.41
CA VAL A 487 -9.87 20.67 -9.85
C VAL A 487 -11.35 20.62 -10.28
N SER A 488 -11.62 20.31 -11.55
CA SER A 488 -13.00 20.28 -12.07
C SER A 488 -13.85 19.20 -11.41
N ALA A 489 -13.24 18.09 -10.99
CA ALA A 489 -13.91 17.05 -10.21
C ALA A 489 -14.24 17.48 -8.76
N ARG A 490 -13.71 18.62 -8.30
CA ARG A 490 -13.76 19.07 -6.89
C ARG A 490 -14.25 20.52 -6.79
N PRO A 491 -15.58 20.75 -6.67
CA PRO A 491 -16.15 22.10 -6.66
C PRO A 491 -15.56 23.05 -5.60
N HIS A 492 -15.17 22.53 -4.43
CA HIS A 492 -14.55 23.32 -3.38
C HIS A 492 -13.15 23.85 -3.76
N LEU A 493 -12.40 23.15 -4.64
CA LEU A 493 -11.12 23.64 -5.16
C LEU A 493 -11.31 24.67 -6.27
N VAL A 494 -12.34 24.51 -7.12
CA VAL A 494 -12.74 25.56 -8.07
C VAL A 494 -13.02 26.87 -7.32
N ASP A 495 -13.78 26.77 -6.23
CA ASP A 495 -14.09 27.91 -5.38
C ASP A 495 -12.86 28.51 -4.69
N LYS A 496 -11.92 27.67 -4.24
CA LYS A 496 -10.70 28.10 -3.54
C LYS A 496 -9.74 28.88 -4.46
N TYR A 497 -9.54 28.41 -5.70
CA TYR A 497 -8.48 28.91 -6.57
C TYR A 497 -8.95 29.82 -7.70
N PHE A 498 -10.16 29.62 -8.21
CA PHE A 498 -10.61 30.26 -9.46
C PHE A 498 -11.82 31.18 -9.26
N ARG A 499 -12.40 31.23 -8.07
CA ARG A 499 -13.47 32.19 -7.75
C ARG A 499 -12.85 33.53 -7.35
N VAL A 500 -13.14 34.56 -8.13
CA VAL A 500 -12.69 35.94 -7.87
C VAL A 500 -13.13 36.35 -6.47
N ARG A 501 -12.19 36.46 -5.52
CA ARG A 501 -12.43 37.18 -4.26
C ARG A 501 -12.55 38.65 -4.64
N GLY A 502 -13.78 39.18 -4.61
CA GLY A 502 -14.01 40.62 -4.79
C GLY A 502 -13.19 41.43 -3.78
N PRO A 503 -12.87 42.70 -4.09
CA PRO A 503 -11.99 43.50 -3.24
C PRO A 503 -12.56 43.59 -1.83
N VAL A 504 -11.76 43.21 -0.83
CA VAL A 504 -12.01 43.51 0.57
C VAL A 504 -11.96 45.04 0.67
N LYS A 505 -13.14 45.67 0.75
CA LYS A 505 -13.22 47.08 1.16
C LYS A 505 -12.77 47.14 2.62
N GLY A 506 -11.68 47.87 2.85
CA GLY A 506 -11.15 48.17 4.18
C GLY A 506 -12.03 49.10 4.99
#